data_AF-A0A842J4W4-F1
#
_entry.id   AF-A0A842J4W4-F1
#
_cell.length_a   1.000
_cell.length_b   1.000
_cell.length_c   1.000
_cell.angle_alpha   90.00
_cell.angle_beta   90.00
_cell.angle_gamma   90.00
#
_symmetry.space_group_name_H-M   'P 1'
#
loop_
_entity.id
_entity.type
_entity.pdbx_description
1 polymer ?
#
loop_
_entity_poly.entity_id
_entity_poly.type
_entity_poly.pdbx_seq_one_letter_code
_entity_poly.pdbx_strand_id
1 'polypeptide(L)'
;MNIKNKKQGIFIIGLIYLFIFIPIIFMRYPDIKNEFKYFIISQDMIDRGNYLILKYFGNLYPDKPPLYFWILVFFKKYFINLFYPLSLIFGSLVPSFLTNIIAFNLFSKFLEVKKAFLVSITLVVFPYLIGTSSILRMDSLMNVFIISSLYLFYIMYFKVEKITNLKINFMYIFMGVGALVKGGAAIAVPMVAILTLLIFDKNIRFLKEIKLLRGLLIIVSIISLWMITLLLQTEGLEYIKLY
;
A
#
# COMPACT_ATOMS: atom_id res chain seq x y z
N MET A 1 -4.70 -12.74 -27.64
CA MET A 1 -3.88 -12.33 -26.48
C MET A 1 -3.07 -13.56 -26.02
N ASN A 2 -1.75 -13.60 -26.24
CA ASN A 2 -0.97 -14.81 -25.96
C ASN A 2 -0.64 -14.91 -24.46
N ILE A 3 -1.54 -15.54 -23.69
CA ILE A 3 -1.47 -15.66 -22.21
C ILE A 3 -0.10 -16.19 -21.74
N LYS A 4 0.55 -17.02 -22.56
CA LYS A 4 1.89 -17.56 -22.32
C LYS A 4 2.94 -16.46 -22.10
N ASN A 5 2.92 -15.38 -22.89
CA ASN A 5 3.90 -14.29 -22.80
C ASN A 5 3.74 -13.46 -21.53
N LYS A 6 2.50 -13.28 -21.05
CA LYS A 6 2.24 -12.48 -19.84
C LYS A 6 2.64 -13.22 -18.57
N LYS A 7 2.31 -14.52 -18.46
CA LYS A 7 2.72 -15.36 -17.33
C LYS A 7 4.25 -15.47 -17.25
N GLN A 8 4.91 -15.62 -18.39
CA GLN A 8 6.38 -15.59 -18.47
C GLN A 8 6.95 -14.25 -17.98
N GLY A 9 6.37 -13.13 -18.39
CA GLY A 9 6.79 -11.81 -17.90
C GLY A 9 6.70 -11.67 -16.38
N ILE A 10 5.57 -12.08 -15.78
CA ILE A 10 5.38 -12.07 -14.32
C ILE A 10 6.42 -12.96 -13.63
N PHE A 11 6.65 -14.16 -14.17
CA PHE A 11 7.64 -15.09 -13.63
C PHE A 11 9.05 -14.50 -13.65
N ILE A 12 9.46 -13.87 -14.76
CA ILE A 12 10.77 -13.21 -14.87
C ILE A 12 10.89 -12.05 -13.89
N ILE A 13 9.85 -11.21 -13.75
CA ILE A 13 9.84 -10.14 -12.74
C ILE A 13 10.00 -10.74 -11.34
N GLY A 14 9.33 -11.85 -11.03
CA GLY A 14 9.48 -12.58 -9.76
C GLY A 14 10.92 -13.04 -9.51
N LEU A 15 11.58 -13.62 -10.52
CA LEU A 15 12.99 -14.02 -10.42
C LEU A 15 13.91 -12.82 -10.19
N ILE A 16 13.67 -11.69 -10.85
CA ILE A 16 14.46 -10.46 -10.63
C ILE A 16 14.31 -10.00 -9.18
N TYR A 17 13.09 -9.98 -8.65
CA TYR A 17 12.85 -9.62 -7.26
C TYR A 17 13.57 -10.58 -6.30
N LEU A 18 13.51 -11.89 -6.59
CA LEU A 18 14.17 -12.92 -5.79
C LEU A 18 15.69 -12.75 -5.79
N PHE A 19 16.32 -12.69 -6.97
CA PHE A 19 17.78 -12.71 -7.08
C PHE A 19 18.46 -11.39 -6.74
N ILE A 20 17.78 -10.25 -6.93
CA ILE A 20 18.36 -8.94 -6.61
C ILE A 20 18.09 -8.57 -5.15
N PHE A 21 16.82 -8.63 -4.72
CA PHE A 21 16.45 -8.00 -3.45
C PHE A 21 16.62 -8.91 -2.24
N ILE A 22 16.43 -10.23 -2.38
CA ILE A 22 16.62 -11.13 -1.23
C ILE A 22 18.06 -11.06 -0.70
N PRO A 23 19.12 -11.15 -1.53
CA PRO A 23 20.48 -10.98 -1.03
C PRO A 23 20.70 -9.63 -0.33
N ILE A 24 20.18 -8.53 -0.91
CA ILE A 24 20.28 -7.18 -0.32
C ILE A 24 19.65 -7.14 1.07
N ILE A 25 18.48 -7.77 1.25
CA ILE A 25 17.75 -7.79 2.53
C ILE A 25 18.53 -8.52 3.61
N PHE A 26 19.13 -9.67 3.29
CA PHE A 26 19.87 -10.47 4.26
C PHE A 26 21.27 -9.92 4.55
N MET A 27 21.87 -9.14 3.65
CA MET A 27 23.19 -8.54 3.85
C MET A 27 23.18 -7.17 4.56
N ARG A 28 22.02 -6.51 4.64
CA ARG A 28 21.92 -5.15 5.17
C ARG A 28 21.48 -5.12 6.62
N TYR A 29 22.03 -4.17 7.39
CA TYR A 29 21.54 -3.81 8.72
C TYR A 29 20.38 -2.80 8.68
N PRO A 30 19.52 -2.78 9.72
CA PRO A 30 18.44 -1.80 9.81
C PRO A 30 18.95 -0.36 10.01
N ASP A 31 18.27 0.59 9.37
CA ASP A 31 18.47 2.03 9.53
C ASP A 31 18.04 2.49 10.93
N ILE A 32 18.99 3.06 11.67
CA ILE A 32 18.83 3.53 13.04
C ILE A 32 17.74 4.60 13.16
N LYS A 33 17.62 5.49 12.16
CA LYS A 33 16.73 6.65 12.26
C LYS A 33 15.27 6.29 12.05
N ASN A 34 14.97 5.39 11.10
CA ASN A 34 13.60 5.12 10.69
C ASN A 34 13.11 3.72 11.05
N GLU A 35 13.91 2.68 10.84
CA GLU A 35 13.44 1.30 10.96
C GLU A 35 13.40 0.84 12.42
N PHE A 36 14.40 1.23 13.23
CA PHE A 36 14.40 0.95 14.66
C PHE A 36 13.21 1.55 15.40
N LYS A 37 12.73 2.73 14.95
CA LYS A 37 11.49 3.32 15.48
C LYS A 37 10.33 2.34 15.34
N TYR A 38 10.20 1.67 14.19
CA TYR A 38 9.14 0.69 14.00
C TYR A 38 9.31 -0.53 14.89
N PHE A 39 10.55 -0.98 15.14
CA PHE A 39 10.81 -2.12 16.00
C PHE A 39 10.44 -1.85 17.46
N ILE A 40 10.71 -0.63 17.94
CA ILE A 40 10.37 -0.18 19.29
C ILE A 40 8.85 -0.09 19.43
N ILE A 41 8.16 0.55 18.48
CA ILE A 41 6.69 0.65 18.50
C ILE A 41 6.07 -0.75 18.48
N SER A 42 6.54 -1.64 17.60
CA SER A 42 6.03 -3.02 17.55
C SER A 42 6.37 -3.84 18.80
N GLN A 43 7.48 -3.57 19.49
CA GLN A 43 7.76 -4.18 20.80
C GLN A 43 6.72 -3.73 21.83
N ASP A 44 6.53 -2.42 21.94
CA ASP A 44 5.62 -1.82 22.91
C ASP A 44 4.17 -2.30 22.73
N MET A 45 3.72 -2.46 21.48
CA MET A 45 2.39 -3.05 21.19
C MET A 45 2.25 -4.49 21.72
N ILE A 46 3.33 -5.29 21.63
CA ILE A 46 3.34 -6.66 22.14
C ILE A 46 3.34 -6.66 23.67
N ASP A 47 4.22 -5.87 24.28
CA ASP A 47 4.41 -5.82 25.73
C ASP A 47 3.14 -5.34 26.45
N ARG A 48 2.46 -4.34 25.87
CA ARG A 48 1.19 -3.82 26.43
C ARG A 48 -0.04 -4.64 26.04
N GLY A 49 0.08 -5.53 25.05
CA GLY A 49 -1.07 -6.22 24.45
C GLY A 49 -2.10 -5.28 23.79
N ASN A 50 -1.75 -4.01 23.55
CA ASN A 50 -2.60 -3.03 22.89
C ASN A 50 -2.10 -2.78 21.47
N TYR A 51 -2.87 -3.24 20.48
CA TYR A 51 -2.51 -3.16 19.07
C TYR A 51 -3.16 -1.98 18.33
N LEU A 52 -3.86 -1.09 19.02
CA LEU A 52 -4.54 0.07 18.42
C LEU A 52 -3.82 1.39 18.71
N ILE A 53 -3.32 1.56 19.94
CA ILE A 53 -2.59 2.75 20.36
C ILE A 53 -1.10 2.51 20.15
N LEU A 54 -0.45 3.36 19.36
CA LEU A 54 1.00 3.31 19.16
C LEU A 54 1.71 4.13 20.24
N LYS A 55 2.81 3.60 20.79
CA LYS A 55 3.73 4.38 21.62
C LYS A 55 5.16 4.25 21.14
N TYR A 56 5.91 5.33 21.26
CA TYR A 56 7.34 5.37 20.99
C TYR A 56 8.05 5.82 22.26
N PHE A 57 8.88 4.94 22.84
CA PHE A 57 9.52 5.14 24.14
C PHE A 57 8.53 5.56 25.24
N GLY A 58 7.37 4.88 25.32
CA GLY A 58 6.34 5.13 26.32
C GLY A 58 5.43 6.34 26.05
N ASN A 59 5.77 7.21 25.09
CA ASN A 59 4.94 8.36 24.71
C ASN A 59 3.96 7.98 23.59
N LEU A 60 2.75 8.55 23.62
CA LEU A 60 1.75 8.38 22.55
C LEU A 60 2.34 8.84 21.20
N TYR A 61 2.13 8.02 20.16
CA TYR A 61 2.63 8.28 18.81
C TYR A 61 1.48 8.28 17.80
N PRO A 62 0.66 9.34 17.75
CA PRO A 62 -0.52 9.44 16.89
C PRO A 62 -0.21 9.52 15.40
N ASP A 63 1.00 9.95 15.02
CA ASP A 63 1.40 10.30 13.65
C ASP A 63 1.05 9.27 12.57
N LYS A 64 0.85 8.00 12.93
CA LYS A 64 0.60 6.89 12.02
C LYS A 64 -0.54 5.98 12.52
N PRO A 65 -1.35 5.42 11.61
CA PRO A 65 -2.31 4.40 11.99
C PRO A 65 -1.64 3.01 12.15
N PRO A 66 -2.33 2.03 12.76
CA PRO A 66 -1.68 0.81 13.28
C PRO A 66 -1.51 -0.32 12.25
N LEU A 67 -2.16 -0.27 11.07
CA LEU A 67 -2.22 -1.41 10.14
C LEU A 67 -0.84 -1.93 9.73
N TYR A 68 0.10 -1.01 9.45
CA TYR A 68 1.46 -1.39 9.09
C TYR A 68 2.16 -2.13 10.23
N PHE A 69 1.97 -1.66 11.46
CA PHE A 69 2.59 -2.26 12.65
C PHE A 69 2.03 -3.64 12.98
N TRP A 70 0.79 -3.96 12.59
CA TRP A 70 0.26 -5.32 12.74
C TRP A 70 1.07 -6.37 11.98
N ILE A 71 1.60 -6.01 10.80
CA ILE A 71 2.49 -6.89 10.02
C ILE A 71 3.78 -7.15 10.81
N LEU A 72 4.38 -6.10 11.36
CA LEU A 72 5.62 -6.20 12.13
C LEU A 72 5.40 -6.99 13.43
N VAL A 73 4.32 -6.71 14.16
CA VAL A 73 3.92 -7.44 15.37
C VAL A 73 3.77 -8.93 15.08
N PHE A 74 3.14 -9.30 13.96
CA PHE A 74 3.00 -10.69 13.56
C PHE A 74 4.36 -11.38 13.41
N PHE A 75 5.29 -10.82 12.62
CA PHE A 75 6.61 -11.42 12.46
C PHE A 75 7.43 -11.41 13.73
N LYS A 76 7.28 -10.38 14.56
CA LYS A 76 8.00 -10.28 15.83
C LYS A 76 7.55 -11.34 16.82
N LYS A 77 6.24 -11.63 16.86
CA LYS A 77 5.65 -12.61 17.77
C LYS A 77 5.93 -14.06 17.36
N TYR A 78 5.86 -14.36 16.06
CA TYR A 78 5.93 -15.74 15.57
C TYR A 78 7.26 -16.13 14.92
N PHE A 79 8.11 -15.16 14.54
CA PHE A 79 9.34 -15.39 13.78
C PHE A 79 10.50 -14.52 14.28
N ILE A 80 10.77 -14.52 15.59
CA ILE A 80 11.71 -13.57 16.22
C ILE A 80 13.10 -13.53 15.59
N ASN A 81 13.69 -14.68 15.25
CA ASN A 81 15.01 -14.78 14.62
C ASN A 81 15.05 -14.23 13.19
N LEU A 82 13.88 -14.12 12.54
CA LEU A 82 13.70 -13.61 11.19
C LEU A 82 12.86 -12.33 11.17
N PHE A 83 12.66 -11.69 12.32
CA PHE A 83 11.76 -10.55 12.45
C PHE A 83 12.09 -9.44 11.46
N TYR A 84 13.37 -9.03 11.42
CA TYR A 84 13.81 -7.96 10.53
C TYR A 84 13.68 -8.31 9.04
N PRO A 85 14.28 -9.40 8.52
CA PRO A 85 14.17 -9.72 7.10
C PRO A 85 12.73 -9.96 6.67
N LEU A 86 11.90 -10.64 7.48
CA LEU A 86 10.48 -10.85 7.15
C LEU A 86 9.68 -9.55 7.19
N SER A 87 9.91 -8.68 8.18
CA SER A 87 9.25 -7.37 8.22
C SER A 87 9.57 -6.56 6.97
N LEU A 88 10.83 -6.56 6.51
CA LEU A 88 11.25 -5.85 5.31
C LEU A 88 10.64 -6.47 4.05
N ILE A 89 10.66 -7.81 3.95
CA ILE A 89 10.06 -8.53 2.82
C ILE A 89 8.58 -8.19 2.71
N PHE A 90 7.80 -8.33 3.78
CA PHE A 90 6.34 -8.14 3.72
C PHE A 90 5.90 -6.69 3.86
N GLY A 91 6.72 -5.84 4.49
CA GLY A 91 6.45 -4.42 4.69
C GLY A 91 6.86 -3.55 3.50
N SER A 92 7.82 -3.98 2.67
CA SER A 92 8.35 -3.16 1.58
C SER A 92 8.66 -3.90 0.28
N LEU A 93 9.30 -5.07 0.32
CA LEU A 93 9.64 -5.78 -0.92
C LEU A 93 8.42 -6.32 -1.66
N VAL A 94 7.57 -7.10 -0.98
CA VAL A 94 6.34 -7.67 -1.53
C VAL A 94 5.40 -6.55 -1.98
N PRO A 95 5.18 -5.47 -1.21
CA PRO A 95 4.42 -4.33 -1.72
C PRO A 95 4.99 -3.68 -2.98
N SER A 96 6.31 -3.51 -3.05
CA SER A 96 6.94 -2.99 -4.26
C SER A 96 6.77 -3.92 -5.47
N PHE A 97 6.95 -5.23 -5.24
CA PHE A 97 6.67 -6.26 -6.25
C PHE A 97 5.24 -6.18 -6.75
N LEU A 98 4.25 -6.14 -5.83
CA LEU A 98 2.84 -6.04 -6.19
C LEU A 98 2.54 -4.75 -6.96
N THR A 99 3.13 -3.63 -6.57
CA THR A 99 3.02 -2.36 -7.31
C THR A 99 3.46 -2.54 -8.76
N ASN A 100 4.63 -3.17 -8.98
CA ASN A 100 5.15 -3.40 -10.32
C ASN A 100 4.29 -4.38 -11.11
N ILE A 101 3.76 -5.44 -10.48
CA ILE A 101 2.85 -6.39 -11.14
C ILE A 101 1.52 -5.72 -11.54
N ILE A 102 0.97 -4.85 -10.69
CA ILE A 102 -0.23 -4.08 -11.01
C ILE A 102 0.04 -3.14 -12.18
N ALA A 103 1.18 -2.43 -12.18
CA ALA A 103 1.60 -1.58 -13.28
C ALA A 103 1.77 -2.38 -14.58
N PHE A 104 2.50 -3.50 -14.57
CA PHE A 104 2.65 -4.40 -15.72
C PHE A 104 1.29 -4.85 -16.26
N ASN A 105 0.39 -5.26 -15.36
CA ASN A 105 -0.95 -5.69 -15.71
C ASN A 105 -1.75 -4.57 -16.36
N LEU A 106 -1.65 -3.33 -15.85
CA LEU A 106 -2.31 -2.17 -16.43
C LEU A 106 -1.76 -1.88 -17.84
N PHE A 107 -0.45 -1.70 -17.96
CA PHE A 107 0.19 -1.37 -19.24
C PHE A 107 -0.04 -2.46 -20.29
N SER A 108 -0.08 -3.73 -19.91
CA SER A 108 -0.38 -4.85 -20.83
C SER A 108 -1.79 -4.82 -21.43
N LYS A 109 -2.70 -3.99 -20.89
CA LYS A 109 -4.03 -3.76 -21.44
C LYS A 109 -4.07 -2.67 -22.51
N PHE A 110 -3.09 -1.76 -22.51
CA PHE A 110 -3.02 -0.61 -23.42
C PHE A 110 -1.86 -0.70 -24.42
N LEU A 111 -0.82 -1.46 -24.09
CA LEU A 111 0.40 -1.64 -24.86
C LEU A 111 0.59 -3.12 -25.20
N GLU A 112 1.44 -3.39 -26.19
CA GLU A 112 1.96 -4.72 -26.42
C GLU A 112 2.66 -5.27 -25.17
N VAL A 113 2.51 -6.58 -24.91
CA VAL A 113 3.06 -7.23 -23.71
C VAL A 113 4.57 -7.02 -23.57
N LYS A 114 5.31 -7.01 -24.70
CA LYS A 114 6.77 -6.72 -24.70
C LYS A 114 7.07 -5.31 -24.19
N LYS A 115 6.32 -4.29 -24.64
CA LYS A 115 6.48 -2.90 -24.21
C LYS A 115 6.09 -2.71 -22.75
N ALA A 116 4.98 -3.31 -22.33
CA ALA A 116 4.57 -3.32 -20.92
C ALA A 116 5.62 -3.98 -20.02
N PHE A 117 6.26 -5.06 -20.50
CA PHE A 117 7.33 -5.74 -19.77
C PHE A 117 8.55 -4.83 -19.64
N LEU A 118 8.97 -4.14 -20.72
CA LEU A 118 10.06 -3.16 -20.67
C LEU A 118 9.78 -2.04 -19.65
N VAL A 119 8.56 -1.49 -19.61
CA VAL A 119 8.16 -0.51 -18.58
C VAL A 119 8.35 -1.07 -17.17
N SER A 120 7.98 -2.34 -16.97
CA SER A 120 8.11 -3.00 -15.67
C SER A 120 9.57 -3.23 -15.27
N ILE A 121 10.44 -3.52 -16.23
CA ILE A 121 11.88 -3.62 -16.01
C ILE A 121 12.48 -2.25 -15.68
N THR A 122 12.10 -1.21 -16.42
CA THR A 122 12.54 0.18 -16.13
C THR A 122 12.16 0.61 -14.72
N LEU A 123 10.94 0.27 -14.26
CA LEU A 123 10.51 0.55 -12.89
C LEU A 123 11.39 -0.14 -11.85
N VAL A 124 11.75 -1.42 -12.08
CA VAL A 124 12.57 -2.20 -11.14
C VAL A 124 14.00 -1.68 -11.03
N VAL A 125 14.58 -1.24 -12.13
CA VAL A 125 15.96 -0.73 -12.15
C VAL A 125 16.03 0.73 -11.67
N PHE A 126 14.89 1.42 -11.57
CA PHE A 126 14.87 2.81 -11.12
C PHE A 126 15.34 2.92 -9.66
N PRO A 127 16.38 3.74 -9.36
CA PRO A 127 17.02 3.78 -8.04
C PRO A 127 16.06 4.03 -6.89
N TYR A 128 15.03 4.84 -7.12
CA TYR A 128 14.00 5.12 -6.13
C TYR A 128 13.25 3.85 -5.73
N LEU A 129 12.81 3.03 -6.71
CA LEU A 129 12.09 1.80 -6.41
C LEU A 129 13.02 0.79 -5.72
N ILE A 130 14.29 0.72 -6.14
CA ILE A 130 15.28 -0.13 -5.46
C ILE A 130 15.37 0.26 -3.98
N GLY A 131 15.58 1.55 -3.70
CA GLY A 131 15.65 2.07 -2.34
C GLY A 131 14.39 1.79 -1.50
N THR A 132 13.20 2.05 -2.03
CA THR A 132 11.93 1.83 -1.31
C THR A 132 11.55 0.37 -1.15
N SER A 133 12.08 -0.52 -2.00
CA SER A 133 11.89 -1.98 -1.87
C SER A 133 12.84 -2.58 -0.84
N SER A 134 14.03 -2.02 -0.74
CA SER A 134 15.07 -2.51 0.15
C SER A 134 14.99 -1.92 1.55
N ILE A 135 14.33 -0.78 1.79
CA ILE A 135 14.17 -0.18 3.13
C ILE A 135 12.74 -0.41 3.63
N LEU A 136 12.59 -0.86 4.87
CA LEU A 136 11.34 -1.00 5.61
C LEU A 136 10.68 0.37 5.77
N ARG A 137 9.74 0.64 4.87
CA ARG A 137 8.89 1.82 4.87
C ARG A 137 7.47 1.44 4.49
N MET A 138 6.52 2.02 5.24
CA MET A 138 5.09 1.84 5.00
C MET A 138 4.62 2.46 3.68
N ASP A 139 5.41 3.36 3.08
CA ASP A 139 5.19 3.96 1.76
C ASP A 139 4.91 2.93 0.67
N SER A 140 5.71 1.86 0.63
CA SER A 140 5.58 0.81 -0.37
C SER A 140 4.23 0.07 -0.24
N LEU A 141 3.78 -0.18 0.99
CA LEU A 141 2.47 -0.78 1.26
C LEU A 141 1.32 0.18 0.91
N MET A 142 1.42 1.45 1.30
CA MET A 142 0.45 2.48 0.92
C MET A 142 0.33 2.57 -0.62
N ASN A 143 1.45 2.49 -1.33
CA ASN A 143 1.49 2.61 -2.78
C ASN A 143 0.75 1.47 -3.49
N VAL A 144 0.77 0.25 -2.95
CA VAL A 144 -0.04 -0.87 -3.48
C VAL A 144 -1.52 -0.51 -3.49
N PHE A 145 -2.01 0.08 -2.40
CA PHE A 145 -3.41 0.49 -2.30
C PHE A 145 -3.76 1.63 -3.27
N ILE A 146 -2.88 2.63 -3.39
CA ILE A 146 -3.02 3.73 -4.35
C ILE A 146 -3.10 3.18 -5.79
N ILE A 147 -2.12 2.37 -6.21
CA ILE A 147 -2.05 1.88 -7.59
C ILE A 147 -3.16 0.87 -7.89
N SER A 148 -3.61 0.07 -6.90
CA SER A 148 -4.76 -0.82 -7.05
C SER A 148 -6.06 -0.05 -7.28
N SER A 149 -6.23 1.05 -6.56
CA SER A 149 -7.38 1.95 -6.74
C SER A 149 -7.36 2.60 -8.12
N LEU A 150 -6.22 3.17 -8.52
CA LEU A 150 -6.05 3.76 -9.84
C LEU A 150 -6.20 2.72 -10.96
N TYR A 151 -5.66 1.52 -10.80
CA TYR A 151 -5.84 0.42 -11.74
C TYR A 151 -7.33 0.15 -12.01
N LEU A 152 -8.14 0.02 -10.95
CA LEU A 152 -9.58 -0.21 -11.08
C LEU A 152 -10.28 0.96 -11.76
N PHE A 153 -9.92 2.20 -11.42
CA PHE A 153 -10.44 3.39 -12.08
C PHE A 153 -10.12 3.38 -13.58
N TYR A 154 -8.85 3.20 -13.95
CA TYR A 154 -8.40 3.28 -15.35
C TYR A 154 -9.01 2.20 -16.25
N ILE A 155 -9.12 0.95 -15.78
CA ILE A 155 -9.75 -0.11 -16.58
C ILE A 155 -11.24 0.14 -16.81
N MET A 156 -11.92 0.82 -15.88
CA MET A 156 -13.32 1.21 -16.00
C MET A 156 -13.48 2.43 -16.91
N TYR A 157 -12.67 3.47 -16.68
CA TYR A 157 -12.76 4.74 -17.41
C TYR A 157 -12.48 4.58 -18.90
N PHE A 158 -11.42 3.86 -19.27
CA PHE A 158 -11.09 3.57 -20.66
C PHE A 158 -11.87 2.39 -21.24
N LYS A 159 -12.91 1.91 -20.54
CA LYS A 159 -13.80 0.81 -20.98
C LYS A 159 -13.06 -0.48 -21.36
N VAL A 160 -11.87 -0.70 -20.81
CA VAL A 160 -11.12 -1.96 -20.97
C VAL A 160 -11.89 -3.11 -20.33
N GLU A 161 -12.58 -2.84 -19.22
CA GLU A 161 -13.47 -3.78 -18.60
C GLU A 161 -14.79 -3.10 -18.19
N LYS A 162 -15.86 -3.90 -18.06
CA LYS A 162 -17.16 -3.41 -17.61
C LYS A 162 -17.08 -2.78 -16.22
N ILE A 163 -17.80 -1.67 -16.05
CA ILE A 163 -18.05 -1.03 -14.77
C ILE A 163 -18.97 -1.94 -13.95
N THR A 164 -18.55 -2.29 -12.73
CA THR A 164 -19.36 -3.10 -11.81
C THR A 164 -19.31 -2.52 -10.41
N ASN A 165 -20.37 -2.73 -9.63
CA ASN A 165 -20.41 -2.29 -8.23
C ASN A 165 -19.25 -2.86 -7.41
N LEU A 166 -18.82 -4.09 -7.71
CA LEU A 166 -17.72 -4.75 -7.02
C LEU A 166 -16.41 -3.97 -7.22
N LYS A 167 -16.07 -3.60 -8.46
CA LYS A 167 -14.86 -2.83 -8.78
C LYS A 167 -14.90 -1.44 -8.19
N ILE A 168 -16.06 -0.76 -8.27
CA ILE A 168 -16.26 0.55 -7.65
C ILE A 168 -16.02 0.44 -6.14
N ASN A 169 -16.62 -0.53 -5.46
CA ASN A 169 -16.43 -0.72 -4.03
C ASN A 169 -14.96 -1.00 -3.70
N PHE A 170 -14.29 -1.92 -4.40
CA PHE A 170 -12.88 -2.21 -4.15
C PHE A 170 -11.96 -1.02 -4.41
N MET A 171 -12.25 -0.19 -5.41
CA MET A 171 -11.50 1.03 -5.69
C MET A 171 -11.48 1.95 -4.45
N TYR A 172 -12.62 2.15 -3.80
CA TYR A 172 -12.72 2.96 -2.57
C TYR A 172 -12.24 2.24 -1.32
N ILE A 173 -12.43 0.91 -1.21
CA ILE A 173 -11.88 0.09 -0.12
C ILE A 173 -10.36 0.21 -0.11
N PHE A 174 -9.69 0.15 -1.27
CA PHE A 174 -8.25 0.33 -1.33
C PHE A 174 -7.82 1.71 -0.83
N MET A 175 -8.53 2.78 -1.19
CA MET A 175 -8.23 4.13 -0.65
C MET A 175 -8.39 4.17 0.87
N GLY A 176 -9.48 3.61 1.41
CA GLY A 176 -9.76 3.58 2.86
C GLY A 176 -8.76 2.73 3.64
N VAL A 177 -8.48 1.50 3.19
CA VAL A 177 -7.49 0.61 3.84
C VAL A 177 -6.07 1.18 3.71
N GLY A 178 -5.73 1.77 2.56
CA GLY A 178 -4.45 2.47 2.39
C GLY A 178 -4.31 3.65 3.36
N ALA A 179 -5.42 4.33 3.70
CA ALA A 179 -5.40 5.39 4.71
C ALA A 179 -5.03 4.85 6.10
N LEU A 180 -5.40 3.60 6.42
CA LEU A 180 -4.98 2.92 7.65
C LEU A 180 -3.51 2.47 7.64
N VAL A 181 -2.78 2.62 6.53
CA VAL A 181 -1.33 2.36 6.47
C VAL A 181 -0.53 3.59 6.88
N LYS A 182 -0.78 4.73 6.23
CA LYS A 182 0.06 5.94 6.36
C LYS A 182 -0.75 7.25 6.44
N GLY A 183 -2.08 7.19 6.36
CA GLY A 183 -2.97 8.35 6.46
C GLY A 183 -3.49 8.86 5.12
N GLY A 184 -3.95 10.12 5.11
CA GLY A 184 -4.77 10.69 4.04
C GLY A 184 -4.17 10.71 2.63
N ALA A 185 -2.84 10.56 2.49
CA ALA A 185 -2.17 10.48 1.19
C ALA A 185 -2.71 9.33 0.31
N ALA A 186 -3.10 8.20 0.92
CA ALA A 186 -3.69 7.07 0.20
C ALA A 186 -5.04 7.37 -0.47
N ILE A 187 -5.74 8.42 0.01
CA ILE A 187 -7.01 8.90 -0.55
C ILE A 187 -6.74 10.07 -1.49
N ALA A 188 -5.94 11.04 -1.03
CA ALA A 188 -5.65 12.27 -1.77
C ALA A 188 -5.00 11.99 -3.12
N VAL A 189 -4.00 11.10 -3.18
CA VAL A 189 -3.27 10.83 -4.43
C VAL A 189 -4.19 10.23 -5.51
N PRO A 190 -4.96 9.15 -5.27
CA PRO A 190 -5.92 8.66 -6.25
C PRO A 190 -7.01 9.69 -6.60
N MET A 191 -7.57 10.40 -5.63
CA MET A 191 -8.63 11.38 -5.87
C MET A 191 -8.15 12.53 -6.75
N VAL A 192 -6.98 13.10 -6.46
CA VAL A 192 -6.38 14.16 -7.28
C VAL A 192 -6.08 13.65 -8.68
N ALA A 193 -5.51 12.46 -8.83
CA ALA A 193 -5.22 11.90 -10.15
C ALA A 193 -6.50 11.67 -10.97
N ILE A 194 -7.54 11.11 -10.36
CA ILE A 194 -8.87 10.90 -10.99
C ILE A 194 -9.47 12.24 -11.40
N LEU A 195 -9.58 13.20 -10.49
CA LEU A 195 -10.18 14.50 -10.75
C LEU A 195 -9.42 15.25 -11.84
N THR A 196 -8.09 15.24 -11.79
CA THR A 196 -7.22 15.87 -12.78
C THR A 196 -7.49 15.28 -14.16
N LEU A 197 -7.50 13.95 -14.30
CA LEU A 197 -7.81 13.30 -15.58
C LEU A 197 -9.20 13.70 -16.09
N LEU A 198 -10.23 13.63 -15.24
CA LEU A 198 -11.60 13.94 -15.65
C LEU A 198 -11.81 15.41 -16.03
N ILE A 199 -11.06 16.33 -15.41
CA ILE A 199 -11.07 17.76 -15.76
C ILE A 199 -10.41 17.95 -17.13
N PHE A 200 -9.22 17.38 -17.35
CA PHE A 200 -8.51 17.49 -18.64
C PHE A 200 -9.29 16.85 -19.78
N ASP A 201 -9.95 15.71 -19.54
CA ASP A 201 -10.80 15.02 -20.51
C ASP A 201 -12.20 15.64 -20.64
N LYS A 202 -12.51 16.70 -19.87
CA LYS A 202 -13.83 17.36 -19.81
C LYS A 202 -14.98 16.39 -19.51
N ASN A 203 -14.72 15.32 -18.76
CA ASN A 203 -15.65 14.24 -18.44
C ASN A 203 -15.94 14.11 -16.93
N ILE A 204 -16.14 15.24 -16.24
CA ILE A 204 -16.46 15.27 -14.80
C ILE A 204 -17.73 14.46 -14.47
N ARG A 205 -18.64 14.29 -15.43
CA ARG A 205 -19.86 13.48 -15.28
C ARG A 205 -19.57 12.02 -14.92
N PHE A 206 -18.39 11.50 -15.27
CA PHE A 206 -17.96 10.14 -14.92
C PHE A 206 -17.89 9.89 -13.40
N LEU A 207 -17.78 10.94 -12.56
CA LEU A 207 -17.89 10.83 -11.11
C LEU A 207 -19.21 10.18 -10.65
N LYS A 208 -20.28 10.34 -11.44
CA LYS A 208 -21.58 9.67 -11.18
C LYS A 208 -21.51 8.18 -11.50
N GLU A 209 -20.80 7.78 -12.55
CA GLU A 209 -20.64 6.37 -12.94
C GLU A 209 -19.85 5.58 -11.91
N ILE A 210 -18.81 6.20 -11.32
CA ILE A 210 -18.06 5.62 -10.20
C ILE A 210 -18.72 5.84 -8.84
N LYS A 211 -19.94 6.36 -8.79
CA LYS A 211 -20.75 6.53 -7.56
C LYS A 211 -19.99 7.24 -6.43
N LEU A 212 -19.39 8.39 -6.73
CA LEU A 212 -18.50 9.11 -5.81
C LEU A 212 -19.04 9.21 -4.37
N LEU A 213 -20.30 9.61 -4.18
CA LEU A 213 -20.89 9.76 -2.84
C LEU A 213 -20.89 8.44 -2.06
N ARG A 214 -21.27 7.34 -2.70
CA ARG A 214 -21.21 6.00 -2.09
C ARG A 214 -19.77 5.60 -1.77
N GLY A 215 -18.83 5.95 -2.63
CA GLY A 215 -17.41 5.70 -2.41
C GLY A 215 -16.84 6.43 -1.21
N LEU A 216 -17.17 7.71 -1.07
CA LEU A 216 -16.80 8.52 0.09
C LEU A 216 -17.38 7.92 1.37
N LEU A 217 -18.64 7.45 1.34
CA LEU A 217 -19.23 6.74 2.48
C LEU A 217 -18.45 5.47 2.85
N ILE A 218 -17.98 4.69 1.87
CA ILE A 218 -17.13 3.50 2.15
C ILE A 218 -15.83 3.91 2.85
N ILE A 219 -15.15 4.94 2.34
CA ILE A 219 -13.90 5.45 2.93
C ILE A 219 -14.14 5.93 4.36
N VAL A 220 -15.17 6.76 4.56
CA VAL A 220 -15.55 7.29 5.88
C VAL A 220 -15.90 6.16 6.84
N SER A 221 -16.62 5.13 6.40
CA SER A 221 -16.95 3.98 7.25
C SER A 221 -15.70 3.22 7.71
N ILE A 222 -14.72 3.01 6.83
CA ILE A 222 -13.47 2.33 7.18
C ILE A 222 -12.67 3.15 8.21
N ILE A 223 -12.53 4.46 7.96
CA ILE A 223 -11.79 5.36 8.87
C ILE A 223 -12.53 5.48 10.21
N SER A 224 -13.85 5.67 10.17
CA SER A 224 -14.68 5.79 11.37
C SER A 224 -14.62 4.52 12.22
N LEU A 225 -14.61 3.33 11.62
CA LEU A 225 -14.48 2.08 12.36
C LEU A 225 -13.17 2.03 13.16
N TRP A 226 -12.06 2.46 12.54
CA TRP A 226 -10.78 2.57 13.23
C TRP A 226 -10.81 3.64 14.33
N MET A 227 -11.35 4.83 14.04
CA MET A 227 -11.43 5.92 15.02
C MET A 227 -12.30 5.55 16.23
N ILE A 228 -13.44 4.89 16.02
CA ILE A 228 -14.34 4.44 17.10
C ILE A 228 -13.63 3.39 17.96
N THR A 229 -13.01 2.37 17.35
CA THR A 229 -12.29 1.35 18.10
C THR A 229 -11.11 1.92 18.89
N LEU A 230 -10.48 2.97 18.38
CA LEU A 230 -9.44 3.72 19.07
C LEU A 230 -9.99 4.54 20.24
N LEU A 231 -11.13 5.23 20.08
CA LEU A 231 -11.81 5.99 21.14
C LEU A 231 -12.25 5.12 22.32
N LEU A 232 -12.53 3.84 22.08
CA LEU A 232 -12.90 2.88 23.13
C LEU A 232 -11.71 2.43 23.98
N GLN A 233 -10.47 2.76 23.59
CA GLN A 233 -9.27 2.47 24.37
C GLN A 233 -9.09 3.49 25.51
N THR A 234 -8.48 3.06 26.61
CA THR A 234 -8.26 3.88 27.81
C THR A 234 -7.56 5.22 27.53
N GLU A 235 -6.53 5.20 26.68
CA GLU A 235 -5.78 6.41 26.27
C GLU A 235 -6.25 6.96 24.90
N GLY A 236 -7.39 6.48 24.38
CA GLY A 236 -7.85 6.77 23.02
C GLY A 236 -8.16 8.25 22.77
N LEU A 237 -8.81 8.91 23.75
CA LEU A 237 -9.10 10.34 23.68
C LEU A 237 -7.83 11.19 23.69
N GLU A 238 -6.85 10.84 24.53
CA GLU A 238 -5.57 11.55 24.58
C GLU A 238 -4.78 11.36 23.29
N TYR A 239 -4.79 10.14 22.74
CA TYR A 239 -4.15 9.82 21.48
C TYR A 239 -4.71 10.65 20.31
N ILE A 240 -6.03 10.82 20.23
CA ILE A 240 -6.67 11.60 19.15
C ILE A 240 -6.44 13.10 19.32
N LYS A 241 -6.32 13.62 20.55
CA LYS A 241 -6.03 15.05 20.78
C LYS A 241 -4.65 15.48 20.28
N LEU A 242 -3.76 14.53 20.06
CA LEU A 242 -2.40 14.76 19.58
C LEU A 242 -2.27 14.64 18.05
N TYR A 243 -3.35 14.32 17.33
CA TYR A 243 -3.43 14.35 15.86
C TYR A 243 -3.52 15.77 15.32
#